data_AF-K1PBD1-F1
#
_entry.id   AF-K1PBD1-F1
#
_cell.length_a   1.000
_cell.length_b   1.000
_cell.length_c   1.000
_cell.angle_alpha   90.00
_cell.angle_beta   90.00
_cell.angle_gamma   90.00
#
_symmetry.space_group_name_H-M   'P 1'
#
loop_
_entity.id
_entity.type
_entity.pdbx_description
1 polymer ?
#
loop_
_entity_poly.entity_id
_entity_poly.type
_entity_poly.pdbx_seq_one_letter_code
_entity_poly.pdbx_strand_id
1 'polypeptide(L)'
;MVAVLLMGVMHQLRCMAKDGICPALLDAIEANGKPYFIIPIAMLLNFIFQLPVTQHALGEDSGMLPDTRELTIQGLMMRPLPLLLYLIAQGLVNFQCFVIDIGMKFLSRVFGILCSCCPLPSSEGRVVPAFLVLALVLSGVLCGTLGLVICYFICIVKVLRTYHVLRQDILDSGVQSRYNLYLTSLLLLMWMMGLNLPPMIVWLKNIQYSIILYNDPTWLTSILCILAVGALLLCDDPLSGKDHYFSTCIGVYILTVFLVLYGTLSTYRISYVIPATIFLMAVPQVVSKLKSSPPQKDRNM
;
A
#
# COMPACT_ATOMS: atom_id res chain seq x y z
N MET A 1 7.09 -8.92 6.33
CA MET A 1 5.92 -9.13 5.44
C MET A 1 5.75 -7.97 4.46
N VAL A 2 5.64 -6.72 4.94
CA VAL A 2 5.48 -5.53 4.07
C VAL A 2 6.56 -5.41 2.98
N ALA A 3 7.84 -5.68 3.28
CA ALA A 3 8.89 -5.68 2.25
C ALA A 3 8.64 -6.67 1.09
N VAL A 4 8.08 -7.85 1.38
CA VAL A 4 7.73 -8.85 0.35
C VAL A 4 6.54 -8.36 -0.49
N LEU A 5 5.55 -7.74 0.14
CA LEU A 5 4.42 -7.13 -0.57
C LEU A 5 4.89 -6.01 -1.51
N LEU A 6 5.82 -5.16 -1.06
CA LEU A 6 6.40 -4.10 -1.90
C LEU A 6 7.18 -4.67 -3.09
N MET A 7 7.85 -5.81 -2.96
CA MET A 7 8.45 -6.48 -4.13
C MET A 7 7.41 -6.96 -5.13
N GLY A 8 6.29 -7.48 -4.65
CA GLY A 8 5.14 -7.81 -5.48
C GLY A 8 4.61 -6.58 -6.22
N VAL A 9 4.40 -5.47 -5.50
CA VAL A 9 3.98 -4.17 -6.07
C VAL A 9 4.98 -3.70 -7.14
N MET A 10 6.28 -3.70 -6.83
CA MET A 10 7.32 -3.32 -7.77
C MET A 10 7.24 -4.16 -9.05
N HIS A 11 7.05 -5.48 -8.94
CA HIS A 11 6.90 -6.34 -10.11
C HIS A 11 5.61 -6.03 -10.89
N GLN A 12 4.48 -5.80 -10.21
CA GLN A 12 3.23 -5.36 -10.86
C GLN A 12 3.41 -4.05 -11.63
N LEU A 13 4.06 -3.04 -11.02
CA LEU A 13 4.37 -1.77 -11.69
C LEU A 13 5.27 -1.97 -12.91
N ARG A 14 6.26 -2.87 -12.82
CA ARG A 14 7.15 -3.21 -13.94
C ARG A 14 6.39 -3.87 -15.10
N CYS A 15 5.49 -4.81 -14.81
CA CYS A 15 4.65 -5.45 -15.82
C CYS A 15 3.68 -4.45 -16.47
N MET A 16 3.10 -3.53 -15.69
CA MET A 16 2.28 -2.45 -16.23
C MET A 16 3.08 -1.52 -17.15
N ALA A 17 4.35 -1.23 -16.84
CA ALA A 17 5.21 -0.43 -17.70
C ALA A 17 5.53 -1.13 -19.03
N LYS A 18 5.81 -2.43 -19.00
CA LYS A 18 6.26 -3.21 -20.16
C LYS A 18 5.09 -3.68 -21.03
N ASP A 19 4.16 -4.41 -20.41
CA ASP A 19 3.12 -5.17 -21.09
C ASP A 19 1.75 -4.47 -20.99
N GLY A 20 1.61 -3.46 -20.11
CA GLY A 20 0.35 -2.76 -19.88
C GLY A 20 -0.66 -3.56 -19.05
N ILE A 21 -0.24 -4.68 -18.48
CA ILE A 21 -1.09 -5.61 -17.71
C ILE A 21 -0.57 -5.67 -16.28
N CYS A 22 -1.47 -5.62 -15.31
CA CYS A 22 -1.16 -5.82 -13.89
C CYS A 22 -1.40 -7.29 -13.53
N PRO A 23 -0.34 -8.11 -13.30
CA PRO A 23 -0.51 -9.51 -12.91
C PRO A 23 -1.07 -9.64 -11.50
N ALA A 24 -1.55 -10.84 -11.14
CA ALA A 24 -1.99 -11.12 -9.78
C ALA A 24 -0.81 -10.97 -8.81
N LEU A 25 -1.08 -10.49 -7.60
CA LEU A 25 -0.01 -10.20 -6.63
C LEU A 25 0.77 -11.47 -6.24
N LEU A 26 0.10 -12.61 -6.15
CA LEU A 26 0.73 -13.88 -5.83
C LEU A 26 1.78 -14.27 -6.89
N ASP A 27 1.42 -14.21 -8.17
CA ASP A 27 2.33 -14.48 -9.29
C ASP A 27 3.50 -13.48 -9.30
N ALA A 28 3.22 -12.22 -9.00
CA ALA A 28 4.23 -11.16 -8.92
C ALA A 28 5.24 -11.40 -7.79
N ILE A 29 4.78 -11.88 -6.63
CA ILE A 29 5.63 -12.24 -5.50
C ILE A 29 6.43 -13.52 -5.79
N GLU A 30 5.84 -14.50 -6.47
CA GLU A 30 6.57 -15.71 -6.87
C GLU A 30 7.72 -15.38 -7.84
N ALA A 31 7.47 -14.48 -8.79
CA ALA A 31 8.46 -14.06 -9.77
C ALA A 31 9.62 -13.26 -9.13
N ASN A 32 9.31 -12.32 -8.24
CA ASN A 32 10.29 -11.29 -7.83
C ASN A 32 10.47 -11.14 -6.31
N GLY A 33 9.68 -11.83 -5.51
CA GLY A 33 9.74 -11.79 -4.05
C GLY A 33 10.88 -12.61 -3.44
N LYS A 34 11.84 -13.09 -4.24
CA LYS A 34 12.94 -13.94 -3.78
C LYS A 34 14.00 -13.12 -3.02
N PRO A 35 14.58 -13.65 -1.92
CA PRO A 35 15.47 -12.89 -1.03
C PRO A 35 16.71 -12.32 -1.71
N TYR A 36 17.24 -13.02 -2.72
CA TYR A 36 18.46 -12.62 -3.41
C TYR A 36 18.32 -11.33 -4.23
N PHE A 37 17.10 -10.81 -4.45
CA PHE A 37 16.91 -9.53 -5.13
C PHE A 37 17.07 -8.31 -4.21
N ILE A 38 16.88 -8.45 -2.90
CA ILE A 38 16.91 -7.33 -1.96
C ILE A 38 18.05 -7.47 -0.96
N ILE A 39 18.20 -8.66 -0.37
CA ILE A 39 19.11 -8.85 0.77
C ILE A 39 20.56 -8.52 0.39
N PRO A 40 21.11 -8.92 -0.78
CA PRO A 40 22.47 -8.52 -1.16
C PRO A 40 22.66 -7.01 -1.23
N ILE A 41 21.68 -6.27 -1.76
CA ILE A 41 21.75 -4.82 -1.89
C ILE A 41 21.61 -4.14 -0.52
N ALA A 42 20.72 -4.63 0.34
CA ALA A 42 20.62 -4.16 1.72
C ALA A 42 21.93 -4.42 2.49
N MET A 43 22.53 -5.60 2.34
CA MET A 43 23.81 -5.93 2.98
C MET A 43 24.96 -5.06 2.45
N LEU A 44 25.01 -4.81 1.13
CA LEU A 44 26.01 -3.93 0.53
C LEU A 44 25.89 -2.50 1.06
N LEU A 45 24.67 -1.95 1.12
CA LEU A 45 24.43 -0.63 1.68
C LEU A 45 24.78 -0.57 3.17
N ASN A 46 24.40 -1.59 3.93
CA ASN A 46 24.78 -1.69 5.34
C ASN A 46 26.30 -1.71 5.53
N PHE A 47 27.03 -2.43 4.68
CA PHE A 47 28.49 -2.42 4.67
C PHE A 47 29.04 -1.02 4.36
N ILE A 48 28.48 -0.34 3.35
CA ILE A 48 28.86 1.04 3.01
C ILE A 48 28.64 1.97 4.21
N PHE A 49 27.50 1.89 4.90
CA PHE A 49 27.20 2.71 6.09
C PHE A 49 28.10 2.42 7.30
N GLN A 50 28.72 1.23 7.36
CA GLN A 50 29.66 0.85 8.41
C GLN A 50 31.08 1.35 8.16
N LEU A 51 31.38 1.94 7.00
CA LEU A 51 32.70 2.51 6.74
C LEU A 51 32.93 3.74 7.65
N PRO A 52 34.15 3.90 8.21
CA PRO A 52 34.43 5.03 9.11
C PRO A 52 34.27 6.38 8.41
N VAL A 53 34.55 6.45 7.10
CA VAL A 53 34.39 7.66 6.29
C VAL A 53 32.91 8.08 6.21
N THR A 54 32.00 7.14 5.99
CA THR A 54 30.57 7.45 5.92
C THR A 54 30.00 7.79 7.28
N GLN A 55 30.46 7.14 8.34
CA GLN A 55 30.05 7.47 9.71
C GLN A 55 30.46 8.88 10.10
N HIS A 56 31.69 9.28 9.78
CA HIS A 56 32.15 10.66 9.99
C HIS A 56 31.37 11.67 9.13
N ALA A 57 31.03 11.31 7.89
CA ALA A 57 30.31 12.20 6.99
C ALA A 57 28.83 12.40 7.38
N LEU A 58 28.15 11.34 7.84
CA LEU A 58 26.74 11.40 8.25
C LEU A 58 26.57 11.95 9.68
N GLY A 59 27.59 11.88 10.53
CA GLY A 59 27.51 12.27 11.93
C GLY A 59 26.79 11.21 12.77
N GLU A 60 27.26 11.00 14.00
CA GLU A 60 26.77 9.93 14.89
C GLU A 60 25.30 10.12 15.31
N ASP A 61 24.81 11.36 15.33
CA ASP A 61 23.41 11.69 15.70
C ASP A 61 22.43 11.65 14.52
N SER A 62 22.90 11.31 13.31
CA SER A 62 22.00 11.24 12.16
C SER A 62 21.08 10.02 12.26
N GLY A 63 19.77 10.24 12.19
CA GLY A 63 18.75 9.19 12.09
C GLY A 63 18.83 8.33 10.82
N MET A 64 19.91 8.47 10.04
CA MET A 64 20.25 7.70 8.84
C MET A 64 21.16 6.50 9.13
N LEU A 65 21.49 6.21 10.39
CA LEU A 65 22.19 4.97 10.74
C LEU A 65 21.22 3.77 10.68
N PRO A 66 21.61 2.66 10.00
CA PRO A 66 20.75 1.50 9.86
C PRO A 66 20.56 0.75 11.19
N ASP A 67 19.38 0.17 11.38
CA ASP A 67 18.95 -0.52 12.61
C ASP A 67 19.81 -1.74 12.93
N THR A 68 20.45 -2.31 11.91
CA THR A 68 21.39 -3.42 12.01
C THR A 68 22.54 -3.15 12.98
N ARG A 69 22.99 -1.89 13.12
CA ARG A 69 24.06 -1.50 14.04
C ARG A 69 23.65 -1.74 15.49
N GLU A 70 22.50 -1.19 15.89
CA GLU A 70 21.95 -1.35 17.23
C GLU A 70 21.69 -2.82 17.57
N LEU A 71 21.13 -3.57 16.62
CA LEU A 71 20.90 -5.00 16.80
C LEU A 71 22.20 -5.82 16.91
N THR A 72 23.29 -5.34 16.30
CA THR A 72 24.63 -5.94 16.44
C THR A 72 25.25 -5.62 17.80
N ILE A 73 25.11 -4.38 18.28
CA ILE A 73 25.57 -3.95 19.61
C ILE A 73 24.86 -4.75 20.70
N GLN A 74 23.57 -5.02 20.53
CA GLN A 74 22.77 -5.85 21.45
C GLN A 74 23.08 -7.35 21.36
N GLY A 75 23.97 -7.79 20.45
CA GLY A 75 24.30 -9.20 20.27
C GLY A 75 23.16 -10.05 19.67
N LEU A 76 22.11 -9.41 19.15
CA LEU A 76 20.92 -10.07 18.59
C LEU A 76 21.08 -10.43 17.10
N MET A 77 22.01 -9.79 16.39
CA MET A 77 22.26 -10.05 14.97
C MET A 77 23.06 -11.33 14.74
N MET A 78 22.35 -12.44 14.59
CA MET A 78 22.91 -13.63 13.94
C MET A 78 22.98 -13.44 12.43
N ARG A 79 24.11 -13.80 11.79
CA ARG A 79 24.32 -13.69 10.34
C ARG A 79 23.17 -14.25 9.46
N PRO A 80 22.56 -15.41 9.75
CA PRO A 80 21.46 -15.94 8.93
C PRO A 80 20.09 -15.32 9.25
N LEU A 81 19.96 -14.52 10.31
CA LEU A 81 18.66 -14.05 10.81
C LEU A 81 17.86 -13.24 9.78
N PRO A 82 18.43 -12.27 9.03
CA PRO A 82 17.66 -11.51 8.03
C PRO A 82 17.10 -12.40 6.92
N LEU A 83 17.86 -13.40 6.48
CA LEU A 83 17.42 -14.36 5.48
C LEU A 83 16.28 -15.23 6.00
N LEU A 84 16.41 -15.76 7.22
CA LEU A 84 15.37 -16.57 7.84
C LEU A 84 14.06 -15.78 8.04
N LEU A 85 14.15 -14.57 8.59
CA LEU A 85 12.99 -13.69 8.77
C LEU A 85 12.33 -13.33 7.44
N TYR A 86 13.12 -13.13 6.38
CA TYR A 86 12.59 -12.87 5.05
C TYR A 86 11.84 -14.09 4.47
N LEU A 87 12.41 -15.30 4.59
CA LEU A 87 11.75 -16.54 4.13
C LEU A 87 10.45 -16.80 4.88
N ILE A 88 10.43 -16.62 6.20
CA ILE A 88 9.22 -16.71 7.01
C ILE A 88 8.19 -15.66 6.54
N ALA A 89 8.63 -14.41 6.35
CA ALA A 89 7.77 -13.35 5.85
C ALA A 89 7.19 -13.66 4.46
N GLN A 90 7.96 -14.28 3.57
CA GLN A 90 7.50 -14.69 2.25
C GLN A 90 6.44 -15.79 2.34
N GLY A 91 6.67 -16.81 3.17
CA GLY A 91 5.68 -17.86 3.43
C GLY A 91 4.37 -17.32 4.00
N LEU A 92 4.45 -16.41 4.99
CA LEU A 92 3.28 -15.77 5.58
C LEU A 92 2.52 -14.90 4.58
N VAL A 93 3.21 -14.17 3.69
CA VAL A 93 2.56 -13.33 2.68
C VAL A 93 1.87 -14.18 1.62
N ASN A 94 2.47 -15.28 1.18
CA ASN A 94 1.84 -16.22 0.25
C ASN A 94 0.58 -16.83 0.89
N PHE A 95 0.67 -17.27 2.15
CA PHE A 95 -0.48 -17.76 2.90
C PHE A 95 -1.57 -16.69 3.05
N GLN A 96 -1.19 -15.44 3.36
CA GLN A 96 -2.11 -14.32 3.43
C GLN A 96 -2.84 -14.08 2.10
N CYS A 97 -2.11 -14.08 0.98
CA CYS A 97 -2.71 -13.90 -0.36
C CYS A 97 -3.69 -15.02 -0.69
N PHE A 98 -3.35 -16.27 -0.35
CA PHE A 98 -4.23 -17.43 -0.53
C PHE A 98 -5.52 -17.32 0.29
N VAL A 99 -5.42 -16.96 1.58
CA VAL A 99 -6.59 -16.76 2.45
C VAL A 99 -7.49 -15.66 1.91
N ILE A 100 -6.90 -14.56 1.42
CA ILE A 100 -7.66 -13.43 0.89
C ILE A 100 -8.33 -13.77 -0.44
N ASP A 101 -7.68 -14.51 -1.33
CA ASP A 101 -8.33 -14.98 -2.57
C ASP A 101 -9.57 -15.85 -2.27
N ILE A 102 -9.46 -16.78 -1.33
CA ILE A 102 -10.60 -17.58 -0.86
C ILE A 102 -11.68 -16.68 -0.24
N GLY A 103 -11.27 -15.74 0.63
CA GLY A 103 -12.16 -14.79 1.27
C GLY A 103 -12.93 -13.93 0.26
N MET A 104 -12.25 -13.44 -0.78
CA MET A 104 -12.85 -12.64 -1.85
C MET A 104 -13.85 -13.42 -2.68
N LYS A 105 -13.55 -14.69 -2.99
CA LYS A 105 -14.50 -15.61 -3.66
C LYS A 105 -15.77 -15.80 -2.83
N PHE A 106 -15.63 -15.97 -1.51
CA PHE A 106 -16.75 -16.11 -0.60
C PHE A 106 -17.56 -14.80 -0.49
N LEU A 107 -16.89 -13.69 -0.17
CA LEU A 107 -17.51 -12.38 -0.02
C LEU A 107 -18.19 -11.91 -1.31
N SER A 108 -17.64 -12.21 -2.48
CA SER A 108 -18.27 -11.88 -3.76
C SER A 108 -19.60 -12.60 -3.97
N ARG A 109 -19.73 -13.86 -3.54
CA ARG A 109 -21.01 -14.58 -3.60
C ARG A 109 -22.05 -13.93 -2.70
N VAL A 110 -21.64 -13.60 -1.47
CA VAL A 110 -22.50 -12.89 -0.51
C VAL A 110 -22.91 -11.53 -1.06
N PHE A 111 -21.96 -10.79 -1.63
CA PHE A 111 -22.21 -9.48 -2.24
C PHE A 111 -23.16 -9.57 -3.44
N GLY A 112 -23.02 -10.59 -4.30
CA GLY A 112 -23.94 -10.83 -5.41
C GLY A 112 -25.37 -11.09 -4.93
N ILE A 113 -25.55 -11.88 -3.86
CA ILE A 113 -26.85 -12.09 -3.23
C ILE A 113 -27.39 -10.78 -2.64
N LEU A 114 -26.55 -10.03 -1.91
CA LEU A 114 -26.94 -8.76 -1.30
C LEU A 114 -27.37 -7.73 -2.36
N CYS A 115 -26.63 -7.62 -3.47
CA CYS A 115 -26.99 -6.76 -4.60
C CYS A 115 -28.26 -7.22 -5.32
N SER A 116 -28.55 -8.53 -5.34
CA SER A 116 -29.83 -9.02 -5.88
C SER A 116 -31.03 -8.64 -4.99
N CYS A 117 -30.83 -8.51 -3.68
CA CYS A 117 -31.86 -8.09 -2.73
C CYS A 117 -31.98 -6.56 -2.64
N CYS A 118 -30.89 -5.82 -2.82
CA CYS A 118 -30.85 -4.37 -2.74
C CYS A 118 -29.98 -3.83 -3.89
N PRO A 119 -30.57 -3.32 -4.99
CA PRO A 119 -29.80 -2.74 -6.07
C PRO A 119 -29.03 -1.53 -5.53
N LEU A 120 -27.70 -1.63 -5.51
CA LEU A 120 -26.84 -0.55 -5.07
C LEU A 120 -27.05 0.66 -6.01
N PRO A 121 -27.29 1.87 -5.48
CA PRO A 121 -27.55 3.03 -6.31
C PRO A 121 -26.34 3.32 -7.20
N SER A 122 -26.60 3.48 -8.51
CA SER A 122 -25.60 3.76 -9.55
C SER A 122 -24.90 5.13 -9.40
N SER A 123 -25.17 5.89 -8.33
CA SER A 123 -24.65 7.25 -8.07
C SER A 123 -23.25 7.26 -7.42
N GLU A 124 -22.40 6.29 -7.76
CA GLU A 124 -21.06 6.13 -7.18
C GLU A 124 -20.19 7.38 -7.28
N GLY A 125 -20.34 8.15 -8.36
CA GLY A 125 -19.52 9.33 -8.64
C GLY A 125 -19.59 10.42 -7.57
N ARG A 126 -20.65 10.46 -6.74
CA ARG A 126 -20.77 11.41 -5.61
C ARG A 126 -20.59 10.78 -4.25
N VAL A 127 -20.94 9.50 -4.12
CA VAL A 127 -20.94 8.80 -2.84
C VAL A 127 -19.51 8.49 -2.37
N VAL A 128 -18.65 7.99 -3.26
CA VAL A 128 -17.25 7.65 -2.91
C VAL A 128 -16.45 8.88 -2.46
N PRO A 129 -16.46 10.03 -3.19
CA PRO A 129 -15.80 11.24 -2.71
C PRO A 129 -16.32 11.73 -1.35
N ALA A 130 -17.63 11.68 -1.10
CA ALA A 130 -18.22 12.13 0.16
C ALA A 130 -17.73 11.30 1.36
N PHE A 131 -17.68 9.98 1.21
CA PHE A 131 -17.15 9.10 2.25
C PHE A 131 -15.63 9.25 2.44
N LEU A 132 -14.87 9.56 1.38
CA LEU A 132 -13.44 9.87 1.50
C LEU A 132 -13.21 11.18 2.26
N VAL A 133 -14.01 12.21 2.00
CA VAL A 133 -13.96 13.48 2.76
C VAL A 133 -14.32 13.23 4.23
N LEU A 134 -15.35 12.43 4.50
CA LEU A 134 -15.70 12.02 5.86
C LEU A 134 -14.54 11.30 6.54
N ALA A 135 -13.88 10.35 5.86
CA ALA A 135 -12.73 9.63 6.38
C ALA A 135 -11.56 10.58 6.70
N LEU A 136 -11.28 11.57 5.85
CA LEU A 136 -10.26 12.59 6.08
C LEU A 136 -10.56 13.46 7.31
N VAL A 137 -11.80 13.93 7.43
CA VAL A 137 -12.24 14.76 8.57
C VAL A 137 -12.12 13.96 9.87
N LEU A 138 -12.58 12.71 9.89
CA LEU A 138 -12.49 11.85 11.08
C LEU A 138 -11.05 11.51 11.44
N SER A 139 -10.19 11.30 10.43
CA SER A 139 -8.76 11.09 10.61
C SER A 139 -8.04 12.29 11.24
N GLY A 140 -8.49 13.51 10.93
CA GLY A 140 -7.89 14.74 11.46
C GLY A 140 -8.43 15.18 12.81
N VAL A 141 -9.69 14.86 13.13
CA VAL A 141 -10.38 15.38 14.33
C VAL A 141 -10.43 14.36 15.47
N LEU A 142 -10.65 13.06 15.18
CA LEU A 142 -10.91 12.05 16.21
C LEU A 142 -9.69 11.16 16.46
N CYS A 143 -9.36 10.35 15.45
CA CYS A 143 -8.25 9.40 15.46
C CYS A 143 -7.93 9.02 14.02
N GLY A 144 -6.66 9.05 13.64
CA GLY A 144 -6.20 8.74 12.28
C GLY A 144 -6.68 7.37 11.81
N THR A 145 -6.63 6.40 12.72
CA THR A 145 -6.99 5.00 12.42
C THR A 145 -8.48 4.83 12.11
N LEU A 146 -9.36 5.66 12.68
CA LEU A 146 -10.80 5.60 12.35
C LEU A 146 -11.05 5.96 10.88
N GLY A 147 -10.36 6.98 10.37
CA GLY A 147 -10.40 7.33 8.96
C GLY A 147 -9.88 6.20 8.06
N LEU A 148 -8.81 5.52 8.48
CA LEU A 148 -8.30 4.34 7.77
C LEU A 148 -9.31 3.19 7.70
N VAL A 149 -10.05 2.92 8.78
CA VAL A 149 -11.10 1.88 8.81
C VAL A 149 -12.20 2.19 7.81
N ILE A 150 -12.64 3.44 7.74
CA ILE A 150 -13.65 3.87 6.76
C ILE A 150 -13.09 3.75 5.33
N CYS A 151 -11.87 4.23 5.10
CA CYS A 151 -11.19 4.12 3.81
C CYS A 151 -11.04 2.66 3.36
N TYR A 152 -10.69 1.76 4.27
CA TYR A 152 -10.58 0.34 4.03
C TYR A 152 -11.93 -0.27 3.65
N PHE A 153 -13.01 0.10 4.34
CA PHE A 153 -14.36 -0.38 3.99
C PHE A 153 -14.78 0.08 2.57
N ILE A 154 -14.53 1.33 2.21
CA ILE A 154 -14.77 1.85 0.85
C ILE A 154 -13.96 1.03 -0.16
N CYS A 155 -12.69 0.74 0.13
CA CYS A 155 -11.82 -0.04 -0.74
C CYS A 155 -12.34 -1.48 -0.91
N ILE A 156 -12.80 -2.14 0.16
CA ILE A 156 -13.43 -3.47 0.08
C ILE A 156 -14.62 -3.46 -0.86
N VAL A 157 -15.54 -2.50 -0.70
CA VAL A 157 -16.74 -2.41 -1.54
C VAL A 157 -16.35 -2.24 -3.02
N LYS A 158 -15.36 -1.39 -3.31
CA LYS A 158 -14.86 -1.20 -4.68
C LYS A 158 -14.25 -2.50 -5.23
N VAL A 159 -13.38 -3.17 -4.47
CA VAL A 159 -12.74 -4.44 -4.88
C VAL A 159 -13.78 -5.52 -5.12
N LEU A 160 -14.79 -5.66 -4.25
CA LEU A 160 -15.87 -6.64 -4.40
C LEU A 160 -16.69 -6.39 -5.66
N ARG A 161 -17.00 -5.12 -5.96
CA ARG A 161 -17.72 -4.74 -7.17
C ARG A 161 -16.90 -5.01 -8.42
N THR A 162 -15.63 -4.61 -8.45
CA THR A 162 -14.74 -4.89 -9.58
C THR A 162 -14.56 -6.39 -9.79
N TYR A 163 -14.46 -7.18 -8.72
CA TYR A 163 -14.40 -8.64 -8.82
C TYR A 163 -15.71 -9.26 -9.34
N HIS A 164 -16.86 -8.72 -8.94
CA HIS A 164 -18.15 -9.15 -9.49
C HIS A 164 -18.24 -8.91 -11.00
N VAL A 165 -17.80 -7.73 -11.47
CA VAL A 165 -17.73 -7.42 -12.91
C VAL A 165 -16.74 -8.34 -13.62
N LEU A 166 -15.54 -8.55 -13.05
CA LEU A 166 -14.53 -9.47 -13.59
C LEU A 166 -15.08 -10.90 -13.75
N ARG A 167 -15.90 -11.35 -12.80
CA ARG A 167 -16.52 -12.68 -12.86
C ARG A 167 -17.54 -12.81 -13.99
N GLN A 168 -18.20 -11.73 -14.38
CA GLN A 168 -19.12 -11.70 -15.51
C GLN A 168 -18.36 -11.61 -16.84
N ASP A 169 -17.30 -10.78 -16.88
CA ASP A 169 -16.50 -10.50 -18.07
C ASP A 169 -15.09 -11.11 -17.99
N ILE A 170 -15.02 -12.45 -17.91
CA ILE A 170 -13.78 -13.22 -17.67
C ILE A 170 -12.67 -12.92 -18.70
N LEU A 171 -13.01 -12.42 -19.90
CA LEU A 171 -12.05 -12.17 -20.98
C LEU A 171 -11.39 -10.78 -20.96
N ASP A 172 -11.82 -9.83 -20.12
CA ASP A 172 -11.27 -8.47 -20.16
C ASP A 172 -10.02 -8.31 -19.28
N SER A 173 -8.84 -8.34 -19.93
CA SER A 173 -7.54 -8.11 -19.29
C SER A 173 -7.42 -6.76 -18.58
N GLY A 174 -8.19 -5.74 -19.01
CA GLY A 174 -8.20 -4.42 -18.39
C GLY A 174 -8.94 -4.43 -17.05
N VAL A 175 -10.09 -5.11 -16.97
CA VAL A 175 -10.82 -5.30 -15.69
C VAL A 175 -10.01 -6.16 -14.73
N GLN A 176 -9.33 -7.20 -15.21
CA GLN A 176 -8.45 -8.02 -14.38
C GLN A 176 -7.30 -7.19 -13.78
N SER A 177 -6.68 -6.34 -14.59
CA SER A 177 -5.59 -5.46 -14.13
C SER A 177 -6.07 -4.46 -13.06
N ARG A 178 -7.27 -3.90 -13.23
CA ARG A 178 -7.93 -3.04 -12.21
C ARG A 178 -8.13 -3.77 -10.90
N TYR A 179 -8.71 -4.96 -10.97
CA TYR A 179 -8.95 -5.79 -9.80
C TYR A 179 -7.64 -6.09 -9.05
N ASN A 180 -6.61 -6.55 -9.76
CA ASN A 180 -5.32 -6.89 -9.16
C ASN A 180 -4.69 -5.69 -8.45
N LEU A 181 -4.76 -4.50 -9.06
CA LEU A 181 -4.25 -3.28 -8.43
C LEU A 181 -5.01 -2.91 -7.15
N TYR A 182 -6.35 -2.88 -7.20
CA TYR A 182 -7.16 -2.55 -6.03
C TYR A 182 -6.99 -3.58 -4.91
N LEU A 183 -6.84 -4.86 -5.25
CA LEU A 183 -6.55 -5.92 -4.28
C LEU A 183 -5.19 -5.69 -3.61
N THR A 184 -4.16 -5.31 -4.37
CA THR A 184 -2.85 -4.95 -3.81
C THR A 184 -2.95 -3.74 -2.88
N SER A 185 -3.68 -2.69 -3.27
CA SER A 185 -3.91 -1.52 -2.41
C SER A 185 -4.66 -1.88 -1.12
N LEU A 186 -5.65 -2.77 -1.21
CA LEU A 186 -6.40 -3.28 -0.06
C LEU A 186 -5.47 -4.04 0.91
N LEU A 187 -4.57 -4.88 0.39
CA LEU A 187 -3.59 -5.62 1.19
C LEU A 187 -2.61 -4.69 1.93
N LEU A 188 -2.14 -3.64 1.25
CA LEU A 188 -1.29 -2.61 1.88
C LEU A 188 -2.06 -1.84 2.96
N LEU A 189 -3.31 -1.46 2.69
CA LEU A 189 -4.19 -0.83 3.68
C LEU A 189 -4.46 -1.73 4.90
N MET A 190 -4.62 -3.03 4.70
CA MET A 190 -4.83 -3.99 5.78
C MET A 190 -3.64 -3.97 6.75
N TRP A 191 -2.41 -3.97 6.23
CA TRP A 191 -1.20 -3.83 7.04
C TRP A 191 -1.10 -2.45 7.70
N MET A 192 -1.48 -1.39 6.99
CA MET A 192 -1.53 -0.05 7.55
C MET A 192 -2.49 0.04 8.75
N MET A 193 -3.70 -0.52 8.64
CA MET A 193 -4.64 -0.58 9.76
C MET A 193 -4.10 -1.42 10.91
N GLY A 194 -3.52 -2.58 10.63
CA GLY A 194 -2.96 -3.46 11.66
C GLY A 194 -1.84 -2.79 12.46
N LEU A 195 -0.95 -2.06 11.80
CA LEU A 195 0.13 -1.31 12.43
C LEU A 195 -0.37 -0.13 13.29
N ASN A 196 -1.48 0.49 12.90
CA ASN A 196 -2.07 1.63 13.59
C ASN A 196 -3.22 1.25 14.54
N LEU A 197 -3.44 -0.05 14.79
CA LEU A 197 -4.48 -0.52 15.72
C LEU A 197 -4.25 -0.07 17.18
N PRO A 198 -3.02 -0.01 17.74
CA PRO A 198 -2.85 0.35 19.14
C PRO A 198 -3.36 1.77 19.49
N PRO A 199 -3.09 2.83 18.71
CA PRO A 199 -3.70 4.15 18.90
C PRO A 199 -5.22 4.14 18.90
N MET A 200 -5.86 3.33 18.05
CA MET A 200 -7.32 3.16 18.06
C MET A 200 -7.81 2.52 19.36
N ILE A 201 -7.11 1.50 19.89
CA ILE A 201 -7.47 0.87 21.16
C ILE A 201 -7.35 1.87 22.32
N VAL A 202 -6.30 2.70 22.31
CA VAL A 202 -6.12 3.76 23.32
C VAL A 202 -7.25 4.79 23.23
N TRP A 203 -7.59 5.24 22.02
CA TRP A 203 -8.72 6.15 21.81
C TRP A 203 -10.05 5.57 22.29
N LEU A 204 -10.36 4.31 21.94
CA LEU A 204 -11.58 3.63 22.37
C LEU A 204 -11.69 3.55 23.89
N LYS A 205 -10.58 3.29 24.59
CA LYS A 205 -10.55 3.29 26.06
C LYS A 205 -10.72 4.69 26.66
N ASN A 206 -10.22 5.72 25.98
CA ASN A 206 -10.23 7.09 26.47
C ASN A 206 -11.48 7.89 26.08
N ILE A 207 -12.40 7.30 25.31
CA ILE A 207 -13.58 7.99 24.76
C ILE A 207 -14.51 8.56 25.85
N GLN A 208 -14.46 7.98 27.05
CA GLN A 208 -15.22 8.46 28.22
C GLN A 208 -14.69 9.79 28.77
N TYR A 209 -13.41 10.09 28.55
CA TYR A 209 -12.75 11.29 29.08
C TYR A 209 -12.55 12.36 28.00
N SER A 210 -12.17 11.96 26.79
CA SER A 210 -11.99 12.86 25.65
C SER A 210 -12.37 12.16 24.36
N ILE A 211 -13.22 12.80 23.57
CA ILE A 211 -13.59 12.35 22.22
C ILE A 211 -12.39 12.49 21.25
N ILE A 212 -11.48 13.41 21.52
CA ILE A 212 -10.31 13.72 20.69
C ILE A 212 -9.07 13.05 21.27
N LEU A 213 -8.33 12.33 20.44
CA LEU A 213 -7.01 11.80 20.80
C LEU A 213 -5.93 12.87 20.57
N TYR A 214 -5.47 13.50 21.65
CA TYR A 214 -4.36 14.44 21.59
C TYR A 214 -3.04 13.72 21.23
N ASN A 215 -2.24 14.32 20.35
CA ASN A 215 -0.94 13.81 19.89
C ASN A 215 -0.98 12.40 19.27
N ASP A 216 -1.96 12.12 18.41
CA ASP A 216 -2.04 10.85 17.68
C ASP A 216 -0.83 10.64 16.74
N PRO A 217 0.05 9.65 16.94
CA PRO A 217 1.18 9.43 16.03
C PRO A 217 0.76 9.00 14.60
N THR A 218 -0.51 8.67 14.38
CA THR A 218 -1.05 8.10 13.14
C THR A 218 -1.82 9.10 12.28
N TRP A 219 -2.09 10.31 12.77
CA TRP A 219 -2.94 11.26 12.04
C TRP A 219 -2.37 11.60 10.66
N LEU A 220 -1.06 11.88 10.59
CA LEU A 220 -0.39 12.27 9.35
C LEU A 220 -0.34 11.12 8.35
N THR A 221 0.07 9.93 8.80
CA THR A 221 0.19 8.76 7.94
C THR A 221 -1.17 8.29 7.43
N SER A 222 -2.22 8.44 8.24
CA SER A 222 -3.60 8.13 7.87
C SER A 222 -4.13 9.08 6.80
N ILE A 223 -3.94 10.40 6.98
CA ILE A 223 -4.35 11.40 5.97
C ILE A 223 -3.64 11.14 4.63
N LEU A 224 -2.31 10.96 4.66
CA LEU A 224 -1.55 10.67 3.43
C LEU A 224 -2.04 9.40 2.74
N CYS A 225 -2.34 8.35 3.52
CA CYS A 225 -2.87 7.10 2.98
C CYS A 225 -4.25 7.28 2.36
N ILE A 226 -5.17 7.98 3.02
CA ILE A 226 -6.53 8.21 2.52
C ILE A 226 -6.49 9.05 1.24
N LEU A 227 -5.62 10.07 1.16
CA LEU A 227 -5.43 10.86 -0.06
C LEU A 227 -4.89 9.99 -1.21
N ALA A 228 -3.88 9.16 -0.95
CA ALA A 228 -3.28 8.30 -1.96
C ALA A 228 -4.27 7.24 -2.48
N VAL A 229 -5.01 6.59 -1.59
CA VAL A 229 -6.06 5.62 -1.97
C VAL A 229 -7.23 6.33 -2.65
N GLY A 230 -7.62 7.50 -2.17
CA GLY A 230 -8.66 8.31 -2.79
C GLY A 230 -8.31 8.65 -4.24
N ALA A 231 -7.06 9.03 -4.51
CA ALA A 231 -6.58 9.27 -5.86
C ALA A 231 -6.71 8.01 -6.75
N LEU A 232 -6.33 6.83 -6.25
CA LEU A 232 -6.50 5.55 -6.97
C LEU A 232 -7.97 5.23 -7.26
N LEU A 233 -8.85 5.43 -6.28
CA LEU A 233 -10.27 5.10 -6.39
C LEU A 233 -11.02 6.08 -7.31
N LEU A 234 -10.62 7.35 -7.35
CA LEU A 234 -11.27 8.37 -8.17
C LEU A 234 -10.77 8.37 -9.62
N CYS A 235 -9.60 7.78 -9.90
CA CYS A 235 -9.07 7.76 -11.26
C CYS A 235 -9.72 6.70 -12.14
N ASP A 236 -10.23 5.59 -11.58
CA ASP A 236 -11.01 4.46 -12.17
C ASP A 236 -10.47 3.77 -13.45
N ASP A 237 -9.61 4.44 -14.22
CA ASP A 237 -9.00 3.97 -15.45
C ASP A 237 -7.50 3.78 -15.25
N PRO A 238 -7.00 2.55 -15.12
CA PRO A 238 -5.61 2.30 -15.39
C PRO A 238 -5.42 2.34 -16.91
N LEU A 239 -4.36 3.06 -17.31
CA LEU A 239 -3.65 2.96 -18.58
C LEU A 239 -4.10 3.91 -19.70
N SER A 240 -3.38 5.03 -19.79
CA SER A 240 -2.68 5.39 -21.02
C SER A 240 -1.44 6.22 -20.67
N GLY A 241 -0.30 5.55 -20.42
CA GLY A 241 0.94 6.22 -20.00
C GLY A 241 1.98 5.24 -19.46
N LYS A 242 2.64 4.49 -20.36
CA LYS A 242 3.69 3.50 -20.01
C LYS A 242 4.90 4.14 -19.31
N ASP A 243 5.14 5.43 -19.55
CA ASP A 243 6.40 6.09 -19.24
C ASP A 243 6.65 6.30 -17.73
N HIS A 244 5.60 6.47 -16.93
CA HIS A 244 5.74 6.79 -15.49
C HIS A 244 5.75 5.55 -14.58
N TYR A 245 5.29 4.39 -15.05
CA TYR A 245 5.27 3.16 -14.26
C TYR A 245 6.68 2.62 -13.97
N PHE A 246 7.63 2.85 -14.88
CA PHE A 246 9.02 2.42 -14.66
C PHE A 246 9.71 3.24 -13.56
N SER A 247 9.53 4.56 -13.55
CA SER A 247 10.09 5.43 -12.51
C SER A 247 9.52 5.10 -11.11
N THR A 248 8.22 4.87 -11.03
CA THR A 248 7.55 4.49 -9.77
C THR A 248 7.97 3.10 -9.30
N CYS A 249 8.19 2.15 -10.20
CA CYS A 249 8.79 0.85 -9.88
C CYS A 249 10.16 1.01 -9.18
N ILE A 250 11.05 1.86 -9.70
CA ILE A 250 12.35 2.13 -9.05
C ILE A 250 12.14 2.75 -7.66
N GLY A 251 11.21 3.70 -7.53
CA GLY A 251 10.86 4.30 -6.25
C GLY A 251 10.41 3.27 -5.19
N VAL A 252 9.52 2.35 -5.57
CA VAL A 252 9.07 1.27 -4.68
C VAL A 252 10.21 0.33 -4.30
N TYR A 253 11.12 0.03 -5.23
CA TYR A 253 12.32 -0.78 -4.92
C TYR A 253 13.20 -0.10 -3.86
N ILE A 254 13.48 1.19 -4.03
CA ILE A 254 14.27 1.97 -3.05
C ILE A 254 13.59 1.99 -1.68
N LEU A 255 12.26 2.20 -1.64
CA LEU A 255 11.48 2.13 -0.40
C LEU A 255 11.54 0.74 0.25
N THR A 256 11.60 -0.32 -0.55
CA THR A 256 11.72 -1.70 -0.05
C THR A 256 13.08 -1.92 0.60
N VAL A 257 14.16 -1.49 -0.05
CA VAL A 257 15.52 -1.57 0.50
C VAL A 257 15.63 -0.75 1.78
N PHE A 258 15.07 0.47 1.79
CA PHE A 258 14.98 1.31 2.98
C PHE A 258 14.24 0.59 4.12
N LEU A 259 13.09 -0.02 3.83
CA LEU A 259 12.32 -0.76 4.82
C LEU A 259 13.09 -1.95 5.42
N VAL A 260 13.90 -2.65 4.62
CA VAL A 260 14.74 -3.75 5.12
C VAL A 260 15.87 -3.24 6.03
N LEU A 261 16.42 -2.06 5.75
CA LEU A 261 17.51 -1.46 6.52
C LEU A 261 17.07 -0.81 7.83
N TYR A 262 15.90 -0.15 7.82
CA TYR A 262 15.45 0.75 8.90
C TYR A 262 14.12 0.32 9.53
N GLY A 263 13.50 -0.76 9.06
CA GLY A 263 12.19 -1.22 9.53
C GLY A 263 12.26 -2.31 10.60
N THR A 264 13.45 -2.70 11.06
CA THR A 264 13.61 -3.82 12.01
C THR A 264 13.38 -3.41 13.46
N LEU A 265 13.71 -2.18 13.86
CA LEU A 265 13.52 -1.69 15.23
C LEU A 265 12.24 -0.88 15.41
N SER A 266 11.86 -0.09 14.41
CA SER A 266 10.72 0.83 14.53
C SER A 266 9.61 0.49 13.55
N THR A 267 8.51 -0.03 14.09
CA THR A 267 7.27 -0.28 13.34
C THR A 267 6.65 1.00 12.80
N TYR A 268 6.88 2.16 13.44
CA TYR A 268 6.38 3.45 12.99
C TYR A 268 6.90 3.86 11.61
N ARG A 269 8.15 3.50 11.27
CA ARG A 269 8.74 3.80 9.95
C ARG A 269 8.00 3.06 8.83
N ILE A 270 7.51 1.86 9.12
CA ILE A 270 6.72 1.05 8.18
C ILE A 270 5.42 1.79 7.81
N SER A 271 4.78 2.44 8.79
CA SER A 271 3.57 3.23 8.59
C SER A 271 3.74 4.45 7.67
N TYR A 272 4.97 4.91 7.41
CA TYR A 272 5.26 5.95 6.41
C TYR A 272 5.56 5.36 5.02
N VAL A 273 6.20 4.20 4.97
CA VAL A 273 6.57 3.53 3.72
C VAL A 273 5.34 3.03 2.95
N ILE A 274 4.31 2.54 3.66
CA ILE A 274 3.07 2.06 3.03
C ILE A 274 2.34 3.18 2.26
N PRO A 275 1.97 4.32 2.87
CA PRO A 275 1.29 5.40 2.14
C PRO A 275 2.16 5.98 1.03
N ALA A 276 3.49 6.07 1.20
CA ALA A 276 4.40 6.47 0.13
C ALA A 276 4.35 5.52 -1.07
N THR A 277 4.26 4.20 -0.82
CA THR A 277 4.12 3.18 -1.88
C THR A 277 2.79 3.34 -2.61
N ILE A 278 1.68 3.51 -1.89
CA ILE A 278 0.35 3.71 -2.50
C ILE A 278 0.33 5.02 -3.30
N PHE A 279 0.98 6.08 -2.80
CA PHE A 279 1.12 7.33 -3.52
C PHE A 279 1.88 7.15 -4.85
N LEU A 280 3.01 6.42 -4.83
CA LEU A 280 3.73 6.07 -6.05
C LEU A 280 2.88 5.24 -7.03
N MET A 281 2.01 4.37 -6.54
CA MET A 281 1.04 3.67 -7.40
C MET A 281 -0.02 4.61 -7.99
N ALA A 282 -0.40 5.65 -7.26
CA ALA A 282 -1.42 6.63 -7.67
C ALA A 282 -0.92 7.63 -8.72
N VAL A 283 0.33 8.06 -8.63
CA VAL A 283 0.91 9.11 -9.50
C VAL A 283 0.70 8.83 -10.99
N PRO A 284 1.04 7.65 -11.54
CA PRO A 284 0.85 7.38 -12.96
C PRO A 284 -0.61 7.51 -13.42
N GLN A 285 -1.57 7.17 -12.56
CA GLN A 285 -3.00 7.21 -12.87
C GLN A 285 -3.54 8.63 -12.89
N VAL A 286 -3.13 9.45 -11.91
CA VAL A 286 -3.50 10.86 -11.86
C VAL A 286 -2.92 11.59 -13.07
N VAL A 287 -1.66 11.33 -13.41
CA VAL A 287 -1.00 11.93 -14.58
C VAL A 287 -1.69 11.52 -15.89
N SER A 288 -2.05 10.24 -16.04
CA SER A 288 -2.78 9.80 -17.25
C SER A 288 -4.14 10.47 -17.37
N LYS A 289 -4.88 10.63 -16.26
CA LYS A 289 -6.20 11.27 -16.24
C LYS A 289 -6.15 12.77 -16.55
N LEU A 290 -5.11 13.46 -16.08
CA LEU A 290 -4.87 14.86 -16.42
C LEU A 290 -4.56 15.03 -17.91
N LYS A 291 -3.82 14.10 -18.51
CA LYS A 291 -3.46 14.15 -19.93
C LYS A 291 -4.61 13.77 -20.87
N SER A 292 -5.51 12.88 -20.45
CA SER A 292 -6.65 12.42 -21.26
C SER A 292 -7.83 13.39 -21.28
N SER A 293 -7.85 14.42 -20.40
CA SER A 293 -8.90 15.44 -20.42
C SER A 293 -8.66 16.38 -21.62
N PRO A 294 -9.55 16.42 -22.64
CA PRO A 294 -9.34 17.30 -23.78
C PRO A 294 -9.32 18.77 -23.32
N PRO A 295 -8.50 19.64 -23.92
CA PRO A 295 -8.58 21.07 -23.65
C PRO A 295 -10.02 21.51 -23.94
N GLN A 296 -10.65 22.12 -22.94
CA GLN A 296 -11.98 22.69 -23.02
C GLN A 296 -11.98 23.75 -24.14
N LYS A 297 -12.32 23.33 -25.35
CA LYS A 297 -12.42 24.21 -26.52
C LYS A 297 -13.46 25.26 -26.18
N ASP A 298 -13.03 26.51 -26.10
CA ASP A 298 -13.85 27.68 -25.80
C ASP A 298 -15.18 27.61 -26.57
N ARG A 299 -16.26 27.25 -25.88
CA ARG A 299 -17.63 27.54 -26.31
C ARG A 299 -17.86 29.01 -26.01
N ASN A 300 -17.33 29.87 -26.88
CA ASN A 300 -17.73 31.26 -27.06
C ASN A 300 -17.26 31.71 -28.45
N MET A 301 -17.98 31.25 -29.48
CA MET A 301 -18.14 31.94 -30.76
C MET A 301 -19.60 31.79 -31.18
#